data_AF-A0A2A5CVK3-F1
#
_entry.id   AF-A0A2A5CVK3-F1
#
_cell.length_a   1.000
_cell.length_b   1.000
_cell.length_c   1.000
_cell.angle_alpha   90.00
_cell.angle_beta   90.00
_cell.angle_gamma   90.00
#
_symmetry.space_group_name_H-M   'P 1'
#
loop_
_entity.id
_entity.type
_entity.pdbx_description
1 polymer ?
#
loop_
_entity_poly.entity_id
_entity_poly.type
_entity_poly.pdbx_seq_one_letter_code
_entity_poly.pdbx_strand_id
1 'polypeptide(L)'
;MDDIENLLSESFSQAGQKQGAVFEAQLVASLMIQSNAFISIKTAAKLCSISRQTIDRRIHQGTFPVPEKLSSEDKAIRKAFRIKDIQQWLNSPLTYRAPQ
;
A
#
# COMPACT_ATOMS: atom_id res chain seq x y z
N MET A 1 42.51 12.42 13.43
CA MET A 1 42.53 11.54 12.23
C MET A 1 41.50 10.43 12.41
N ASP A 2 41.37 9.93 13.64
CA ASP A 2 40.41 8.89 14.05
C ASP A 2 38.93 9.24 13.83
N ASP A 3 38.54 10.51 13.98
CA ASP A 3 37.14 10.94 13.79
C ASP A 3 36.66 10.81 12.34
N ILE A 4 37.56 10.96 11.35
CA ILE A 4 37.20 10.84 9.94
C ILE A 4 37.06 9.37 9.54
N GLU A 5 37.92 8.50 10.06
CA GLU A 5 37.82 7.05 9.82
C GLU A 5 36.55 6.45 10.45
N ASN A 6 36.20 6.89 11.67
CA ASN A 6 34.93 6.48 12.30
C ASN A 6 33.71 6.96 11.49
N LEU A 7 33.69 8.21 11.05
CA LEU A 7 32.59 8.75 10.25
C LEU A 7 32.39 8.01 8.92
N LEU A 8 33.49 7.64 8.27
CA LEU A 8 33.46 6.85 7.04
C LEU A 8 32.98 5.42 7.30
N SER A 9 33.49 4.77 8.35
CA SER A 9 33.09 3.41 8.76
C SER A 9 31.58 3.31 9.08
N GLU A 10 31.04 4.28 9.80
CA GLU A 10 29.61 4.37 10.09
C GLU A 10 28.78 4.59 8.82
N SER A 11 29.26 5.43 7.91
CA SER A 11 28.59 5.72 6.64
C SER A 11 28.51 4.49 5.72
N PHE A 12 29.59 3.71 5.62
CA PHE A 12 29.61 2.47 4.85
C PHE A 12 28.73 1.38 5.48
N SER A 13 28.73 1.27 6.81
CA SER A 13 27.87 0.33 7.55
C SER A 13 26.38 0.66 7.36
N GLN A 14 26.00 1.93 7.39
CA GLN A 14 24.63 2.36 7.12
C GLN A 14 24.19 2.13 5.66
N ALA A 15 25.11 2.26 4.69
CA ALA A 15 24.80 2.03 3.28
C ALA A 15 24.44 0.55 3.01
N GLY A 16 25.19 -0.39 3.58
CA GLY A 16 24.91 -1.83 3.47
C GLY A 16 23.58 -2.23 4.14
N GLN A 17 23.26 -1.63 5.30
CA GLN A 17 21.98 -1.85 5.98
C GLN A 17 20.78 -1.32 5.18
N LYS A 18 20.93 -0.15 4.52
CA LYS A 18 19.88 0.41 3.65
C LYS A 18 19.59 -0.48 2.44
N GLN A 19 20.61 -1.06 1.82
CA GLN A 19 20.44 -1.97 0.68
C GLN A 19 19.70 -3.25 1.06
N GLY A 20 20.02 -3.85 2.22
CA GLY A 20 19.28 -5.00 2.73
C GLY A 20 17.81 -4.70 2.97
N ALA A 21 17.49 -3.57 3.61
CA ALA A 21 16.11 -3.17 3.89
C ALA A 21 15.29 -2.91 2.60
N VAL A 22 15.91 -2.33 1.57
CA VAL A 22 15.24 -2.10 0.27
C VAL A 22 14.96 -3.43 -0.43
N PHE A 23 15.92 -4.36 -0.44
CA PHE A 23 15.74 -5.69 -1.04
C PHE A 23 14.58 -6.44 -0.39
N GLU A 24 14.54 -6.50 0.95
CA GLU A 24 13.46 -7.16 1.68
C GLU A 24 12.10 -6.51 1.37
N ALA A 25 12.03 -5.18 1.34
CA ALA A 25 10.81 -4.48 1.00
C ALA A 25 10.32 -4.81 -0.43
N GLN A 26 11.24 -4.92 -1.40
CA GLN A 26 10.92 -5.29 -2.78
C GLN A 26 10.45 -6.74 -2.89
N LEU A 27 11.09 -7.68 -2.18
CA LEU A 27 10.70 -9.09 -2.15
C LEU A 27 9.29 -9.24 -1.55
N VAL A 28 9.04 -8.62 -0.40
CA VAL A 28 7.72 -8.63 0.25
C VAL A 28 6.65 -8.02 -0.66
N ALA A 29 6.93 -6.86 -1.28
CA ALA A 29 5.99 -6.23 -2.20
C ALA A 29 5.65 -7.14 -3.40
N SER A 30 6.66 -7.82 -3.96
CA SER A 30 6.49 -8.75 -5.08
C SER A 30 5.60 -9.94 -4.69
N LEU A 31 5.84 -10.53 -3.52
CA LEU A 31 5.02 -11.63 -3.00
C LEU A 31 3.58 -11.18 -2.70
N MET A 32 3.39 -9.98 -2.15
CA MET A 32 2.05 -9.42 -1.91
C MET A 32 1.27 -9.21 -3.21
N ILE A 33 1.93 -8.68 -4.25
CA ILE A 33 1.32 -8.50 -5.57
C ILE A 33 0.94 -9.85 -6.17
N GLN A 34 1.87 -10.82 -6.17
CA GLN A 34 1.66 -12.15 -6.73
C GLN A 34 0.50 -12.90 -6.04
N SER A 35 0.43 -12.80 -4.72
CA SER A 35 -0.61 -13.47 -3.90
C SER A 35 -1.97 -12.76 -3.90
N ASN A 36 -2.10 -11.60 -4.58
CA ASN A 36 -3.28 -10.75 -4.49
C ASN A 36 -3.68 -10.45 -3.03
N ALA A 37 -2.67 -10.05 -2.25
CA ALA A 37 -2.83 -9.78 -0.82
C ALA A 37 -3.82 -8.64 -0.55
N PHE A 38 -4.22 -8.54 0.72
CA PHE A 38 -5.05 -7.46 1.22
C PHE A 38 -4.21 -6.27 1.67
N ILE A 39 -4.68 -5.07 1.35
CA ILE A 39 -4.12 -3.81 1.84
C ILE A 39 -5.15 -2.98 2.60
N SER A 40 -4.68 -2.26 3.61
CA SER A 40 -5.53 -1.36 4.40
C SER A 40 -6.01 -0.16 3.59
N ILE A 41 -7.08 0.50 4.05
CA ILE A 41 -7.55 1.77 3.46
C ILE A 41 -6.48 2.87 3.51
N LYS A 42 -5.60 2.86 4.53
CA LYS A 42 -4.48 3.81 4.63
C LYS A 42 -3.45 3.57 3.52
N THR A 43 -3.17 2.31 3.22
CA THR A 43 -2.26 1.94 2.11
C THR A 43 -2.89 2.29 0.77
N ALA A 44 -4.18 1.96 0.57
CA ALA A 44 -4.91 2.31 -0.64
C ALA A 44 -4.95 3.83 -0.89
N ALA A 45 -5.23 4.63 0.15
CA ALA A 45 -5.21 6.09 0.08
C ALA A 45 -3.86 6.65 -0.39
N LYS A 46 -2.76 6.08 0.13
CA LYS A 46 -1.41 6.45 -0.30
C LYS A 46 -1.13 6.07 -1.74
N LEU A 47 -1.48 4.84 -2.15
CA LEU A 47 -1.25 4.36 -3.52
C LEU A 47 -2.05 5.15 -4.55
N CYS A 48 -3.29 5.52 -4.21
CA CYS A 48 -4.20 6.22 -5.10
C CYS A 48 -4.05 7.75 -5.04
N SER A 49 -3.19 8.29 -4.17
CA SER A 49 -3.01 9.72 -3.95
C SER A 49 -4.32 10.48 -3.69
N ILE A 50 -5.27 9.85 -2.98
CA ILE A 50 -6.57 10.43 -2.63
C ILE A 50 -6.88 10.22 -1.15
N SER A 51 -7.68 11.13 -0.58
CA SER A 51 -8.07 11.05 0.82
C SER A 51 -8.98 9.85 1.11
N ARG A 52 -8.99 9.41 2.37
CA ARG A 52 -9.93 8.37 2.82
C ARG A 52 -11.38 8.75 2.55
N GLN A 53 -11.75 10.01 2.77
CA GLN A 53 -13.10 10.51 2.49
C GLN A 53 -13.44 10.43 0.99
N THR A 54 -12.45 10.66 0.12
CA THR A 54 -12.62 10.50 -1.33
C THR A 54 -12.82 9.04 -1.70
N ILE A 55 -12.07 8.12 -1.08
CA ILE A 55 -12.29 6.67 -1.24
C ILE A 55 -13.71 6.31 -0.82
N ASP A 56 -14.14 6.68 0.39
CA ASP A 56 -15.47 6.36 0.90
C ASP A 56 -16.58 6.91 -0.02
N ARG A 57 -16.44 8.15 -0.50
CA ARG A 57 -17.38 8.75 -1.48
C ARG A 57 -17.40 7.97 -2.79
N ARG A 58 -16.25 7.62 -3.35
CA ARG A 58 -16.18 6.88 -4.62
C ARG A 58 -16.71 5.44 -4.48
N ILE A 59 -16.50 4.78 -3.34
CA ILE A 59 -17.12 3.48 -3.03
C ILE A 59 -18.65 3.61 -3.06
N HIS A 60 -19.20 4.63 -2.40
CA HIS A 60 -20.64 4.88 -2.39
C HIS A 60 -21.19 5.19 -3.79
N GLN A 61 -20.39 5.85 -4.63
CA GLN A 61 -20.70 6.13 -6.04
C GLN A 61 -20.40 4.96 -6.98
N GLY A 62 -19.91 3.81 -6.51
CA GLY A 62 -19.54 2.67 -7.36
C GLY A 62 -18.29 2.88 -8.23
N THR A 63 -17.54 3.98 -8.05
CA THR A 63 -16.36 4.36 -8.84
C THR A 63 -15.03 4.02 -8.15
N PHE A 64 -15.07 3.10 -7.18
CA PHE A 64 -13.89 2.57 -6.48
C PHE A 64 -14.13 1.11 -6.06
N PRO A 65 -13.07 0.30 -5.90
CA PRO A 65 -13.18 -1.07 -5.38
C PRO A 65 -13.95 -1.15 -4.06
N VAL A 66 -14.79 -2.19 -3.93
CA VAL A 66 -15.49 -2.46 -2.67
C VAL A 66 -14.55 -3.22 -1.72
N PRO A 67 -14.35 -2.77 -0.47
CA PRO A 67 -13.50 -3.47 0.47
C PRO A 67 -14.14 -4.76 0.98
N GLU A 68 -13.33 -5.80 1.19
CA GLU A 68 -13.74 -7.03 1.87
C GLU A 68 -13.76 -6.84 3.39
N LYS A 69 -14.80 -7.36 4.06
CA LYS A 69 -14.91 -7.39 5.52
C LYS A 69 -14.06 -8.55 6.04
N LEU A 70 -13.04 -8.24 6.85
CA LEU A 70 -12.14 -9.22 7.48
C LEU A 70 -12.56 -9.61 8.89
N SER A 71 -13.50 -8.88 9.51
CA SER A 71 -14.02 -9.19 10.84
C SER A 71 -15.43 -9.78 10.75
N SER A 72 -15.71 -10.78 11.58
CA SER A 72 -17.07 -11.28 11.80
C SER A 72 -17.88 -10.35 12.72
N GLU A 73 -17.21 -9.67 13.65
CA GLU A 73 -17.87 -8.79 14.63
C GLU A 73 -18.27 -7.43 14.08
N ASP A 74 -19.43 -6.94 14.51
CA ASP A 74 -20.01 -5.65 14.12
C ASP A 74 -19.34 -4.43 14.77
N LYS A 75 -18.71 -4.60 15.94
CA LYS A 75 -18.15 -3.46 16.70
C LYS A 75 -16.77 -3.00 16.21
N ALA A 76 -16.09 -3.80 15.38
CA ALA A 76 -14.77 -3.46 14.85
C ALA A 76 -14.63 -3.96 13.40
N ILE A 77 -15.30 -3.27 12.47
CA ILE A 77 -15.29 -3.63 11.06
C ILE A 77 -13.90 -3.40 10.47
N ARG A 78 -13.09 -4.47 10.38
CA ARG A 78 -11.83 -4.46 9.64
C ARG A 78 -12.15 -4.65 8.17
N LYS A 79 -11.79 -3.66 7.35
CA LYS A 79 -11.98 -3.66 5.90
C LYS A 79 -10.63 -3.57 5.20
N ALA A 80 -10.47 -4.34 4.12
CA ALA A 80 -9.27 -4.29 3.30
C ALA A 80 -9.60 -4.45 1.82
N PHE A 81 -8.67 -4.05 0.97
CA PHE A 81 -8.81 -4.11 -0.49
C PHE A 81 -7.85 -5.14 -1.06
N ARG A 82 -8.28 -5.90 -2.06
CA ARG A 82 -7.37 -6.72 -2.86
C ARG A 82 -6.47 -5.81 -3.71
N ILE A 83 -5.19 -6.16 -3.78
CA ILE A 83 -4.22 -5.41 -4.60
C ILE A 83 -4.67 -5.34 -6.07
N LYS A 84 -5.18 -6.45 -6.63
CA LYS A 84 -5.63 -6.48 -8.03
C LYS A 84 -6.75 -5.47 -8.31
N ASP A 85 -7.70 -5.28 -7.40
CA ASP A 85 -8.81 -4.34 -7.62
C ASP A 85 -8.31 -2.89 -7.59
N ILE A 86 -7.37 -2.59 -6.70
CA ILE A 86 -6.71 -1.28 -6.63
C ILE A 86 -5.88 -1.03 -7.89
N GLN A 87 -5.16 -2.03 -8.40
CA GLN A 87 -4.42 -1.94 -9.67
C GLN A 87 -5.36 -1.69 -10.85
N GLN A 88 -6.49 -2.40 -10.92
CA GLN A 88 -7.51 -2.17 -11.96
C GLN A 88 -8.05 -0.73 -11.91
N TRP A 89 -8.30 -0.20 -10.70
CA TRP A 89 -8.71 1.18 -10.53
C TRP A 89 -7.63 2.17 -10.96
N LEU A 90 -6.37 1.95 -10.58
CA LEU A 90 -5.24 2.80 -10.96
C LEU A 90 -5.04 2.87 -12.48
N ASN A 91 -5.31 1.77 -13.19
CA ASN A 91 -5.22 1.73 -14.65
C ASN A 91 -6.31 2.55 -15.35
N SER A 92 -7.43 2.85 -14.69
CA SER A 92 -8.59 3.50 -15.30
C SER A 92 -9.47 4.24 -14.27
N PRO A 93 -8.96 5.23 -13.52
CA PRO A 93 -9.64 5.78 -12.34
C PRO A 93 -10.86 6.67 -12.66
N LEU A 94 -11.00 7.10 -13.92
CA LEU A 94 -12.13 7.89 -14.42
C LEU A 94 -13.26 7.02 -14.98
N THR A 95 -12.93 5.82 -15.46
CA THR A 95 -13.85 4.89 -16.12
C THR A 95 -14.02 3.59 -15.32
N TYR A 96 -13.47 3.52 -14.11
CA TYR A 96 -13.60 2.37 -13.22
C TYR A 96 -15.06 2.21 -12.78
N ARG A 97 -15.79 1.39 -13.53
CA ARG A 97 -17.23 1.09 -13.40
C ARG A 97 -18.12 2.35 -13.47
N ALA A 98 -19.31 2.20 -14.03
CA ALA A 98 -20.30 3.28 -14.02
C ALA A 98 -20.94 3.37 -12.61
N PRO A 99 -21.32 4.57 -12.14
CA PRO A 99 -22.11 4.71 -10.92
C PRO A 99 -23.40 3.90 -11.04
N GLN A 100 -23.78 3.16 -9.98
CA GLN A 100 -25.11 2.56 -9.86
C GLN A 100 -26.06 3.52 -9.15
#